data_AF-A0A2N9M4B0-F1
#
_entry.id   AF-A0A2N9M4B0-F1
#
_cell.length_a   1.000
_cell.length_b   1.000
_cell.length_c   1.000
_cell.angle_alpha   90.00
_cell.angle_beta   90.00
_cell.angle_gamma   90.00
#
_symmetry.space_group_name_H-M   'P 1'
#
loop_
_entity.id
_entity.type
_entity.pdbx_description
1 polymer ?
#
loop_
_entity_poly.entity_id
_entity_poly.type
_entity_poly.pdbx_seq_one_letter_code
_entity_poly.pdbx_strand_id
1 'polypeptide(L)' 'MCSIIRTLWSGRFETIGSENIPPSGSAILAINQTTHLDPLFLALAVCRPIHFMMRSSSGS' A
#
# COMPACT_ATOMS: atom_id res chain seq x y z
N MET A 1 -5.94 -6.96 -11.17
CA MET A 1 -4.56 -6.43 -11.13
C MET A 1 -3.72 -7.08 -10.03
N CYS A 2 -4.18 -7.13 -8.76
CA CYS A 2 -3.44 -7.77 -7.66
C CYS A 2 -3.00 -9.22 -7.88
N SER A 3 -3.81 -10.04 -8.54
CA SER A 3 -3.51 -11.48 -8.67
C SER A 3 -2.23 -11.76 -9.46
N ILE A 4 -1.92 -10.95 -10.48
CA ILE A 4 -0.74 -11.17 -11.35
C ILE A 4 0.54 -10.78 -10.61
N ILE A 5 0.52 -9.66 -9.88
CA ILE A 5 1.72 -9.16 -9.20
C ILE A 5 2.02 -10.02 -7.96
N ARG A 6 0.99 -10.50 -7.26
CA ARG A 6 1.15 -11.45 -6.15
C ARG A 6 1.83 -12.74 -6.62
N THR A 7 1.48 -13.26 -7.80
CA THR A 7 2.12 -14.45 -8.39
C THR A 7 3.57 -14.19 -8.80
N LEU A 8 3.89 -13.01 -9.35
CA LEU A 8 5.27 -12.66 -9.74
C LEU A 8 6.20 -12.40 -8.54
N TRP A 9 5.65 -11.97 -7.41
CA TRP A 9 6.39 -11.62 -6.19
C TRP A 9 6.24 -12.64 -5.05
N SER A 10 5.60 -13.78 -5.32
CA SER A 10 5.14 -14.79 -4.34
C SER A 10 6.19 -15.33 -3.34
N GLY A 11 7.49 -15.14 -3.59
CA GLY A 11 8.55 -15.57 -2.67
C GLY A 11 9.29 -14.44 -1.93
N ARG A 12 8.97 -13.17 -2.19
CA ARG A 12 9.73 -12.02 -1.67
C ARG A 12 8.88 -10.96 -0.97
N PHE A 13 7.56 -11.03 -1.11
CA PHE A 13 6.64 -10.09 -0.48
C PHE A 13 5.44 -10.82 0.09
N GLU A 14 5.28 -10.66 1.40
CA GLU A 14 4.17 -11.20 2.16
C GLU A 14 3.38 -10.02 2.74
N THR A 15 2.06 -10.10 2.67
CA THR A 15 1.15 -9.15 3.31
C THR A 15 0.36 -9.90 4.37
N ILE A 16 0.50 -9.49 5.62
CA ILE A 16 -0.21 -10.08 6.76
C ILE A 16 -1.35 -9.13 7.16
N GLY A 17 -2.54 -9.66 7.45
CA GLY A 17 -3.66 -8.85 7.93
C GLY A 17 -4.39 -8.08 6.83
N SER A 18 -4.29 -8.51 5.57
CA SER A 18 -4.98 -7.88 4.43
C SER A 18 -6.52 -7.86 4.60
N GLU A 19 -7.05 -8.82 5.35
CA GLU A 19 -8.45 -8.96 5.75
C GLU A 19 -8.95 -7.84 6.69
N ASN A 20 -8.04 -7.11 7.35
CA ASN A 20 -8.40 -5.96 8.18
C ASN A 20 -8.71 -4.71 7.35
N ILE A 21 -8.40 -4.73 6.05
CA ILE A 21 -8.77 -3.64 5.15
C ILE A 21 -10.27 -3.76 4.87
N PRO A 22 -11.07 -2.73 5.17
CA PRO A 22 -12.51 -2.82 4.98
C PRO A 22 -12.83 -3.06 3.50
N PRO A 23 -13.70 -4.05 3.20
CA PRO A 23 -13.99 -4.46 1.81
C PRO A 23 -14.74 -3.38 1.03
N SER A 24 -15.36 -2.44 1.72
CA SER A 24 -16.07 -1.29 1.13
C SER A 24 -15.98 -0.07 2.06
N GLY A 25 -16.30 1.11 1.52
CA GLY A 25 -16.23 2.36 2.27
C GLY A 25 -14.83 2.99 2.31
N SER A 26 -14.72 4.14 2.96
CA SER A 26 -13.49 4.90 3.08
C SER A 26 -12.60 4.34 4.19
N ALA A 27 -11.30 4.29 3.95
CA ALA A 27 -10.30 3.90 4.94
C ALA A 27 -9.10 4.83 4.84
N ILE A 28 -8.50 5.15 5.99
CA ILE A 28 -7.23 5.86 6.07
C ILE A 28 -6.19 4.84 6.52
N LEU A 29 -5.18 4.63 5.68
CA LEU A 29 -4.06 3.76 6.01
C LEU A 29 -2.88 4.63 6.42
N ALA A 30 -2.53 4.58 7.69
CA ALA A 30 -1.33 5.22 8.21
C ALA A 30 -0.16 4.23 8.13
N ILE A 31 0.90 4.62 7.42
CA ILE A 31 2.12 3.81 7.30
C ILE A 31 3.28 4.52 7.98
N ASN A 32 4.21 3.73 8.51
CA ASN A 32 5.51 4.25 8.88
C ASN A 32 6.35 4.40 7.61
N GLN A 33 6.63 5.63 7.19
CA GLN A 33 7.39 5.88 5.97
C GLN A 33 8.87 5.60 6.25
N THR A 34 9.38 4.47 5.73
CA THR A 34 10.77 4.05 5.90
C THR A 34 11.57 4.30 4.62
N THR A 35 10.92 4.28 3.45
CA THR A 35 11.59 4.41 2.15
C THR A 35 10.73 5.13 1.11
N HIS A 36 11.33 5.59 0.01
CA HIS A 36 10.55 6.11 -1.13
C HIS A 36 9.76 5.02 -1.89
N LEU A 37 9.98 3.74 -1.58
CA LEU A 37 9.30 2.61 -2.23
C LEU A 37 7.99 2.22 -1.52
N ASP A 38 7.67 2.85 -0.38
CA ASP A 38 6.48 2.54 0.40
C ASP A 38 5.16 2.63 -0.41
N PRO A 39 4.99 3.60 -1.35
CA PRO A 39 3.81 3.65 -2.22
C PRO A 39 3.66 2.43 -3.13
N LEU A 40 4.79 1.87 -3.61
CA LEU A 40 4.78 0.68 -4.46
C LEU A 40 4.29 -0.53 -3.66
N PHE A 41 4.84 -0.76 -2.48
CA PHE A 41 4.44 -1.88 -1.62
C PHE A 41 2.98 -1.76 -1.16
N LEU A 42 2.52 -0.54 -0.86
CA LEU A 42 1.12 -0.25 -0.59
C LEU A 42 0.20 -0.63 -1.75
N ALA A 43 0.57 -0.26 -2.98
CA ALA A 43 -0.19 -0.62 -4.17
C ALA A 43 -0.26 -2.13 -4.42
N LEU A 44 0.73 -2.90 -3.95
CA LEU A 44 0.72 -4.36 -4.00
C LEU A 44 -0.16 -4.99 -2.91
N ALA A 45 -0.11 -4.44 -1.70
CA ALA A 45 -0.86 -4.94 -0.56
C ALA A 45 -2.37 -4.60 -0.62
N VAL A 46 -2.72 -3.45 -1.19
CA VAL A 46 -4.06 -2.88 -1.15
C VAL A 46 -4.74 -2.98 -2.53
N CYS A 47 -5.70 -3.88 -2.67
CA CYS A 47 -6.36 -4.18 -3.95
C CYS A 47 -7.49 -3.23 -4.35
N ARG A 48 -7.42 -1.97 -3.93
CA ARG A 48 -8.39 -0.91 -4.20
C ARG A 48 -7.66 0.36 -4.61
N PRO A 49 -8.33 1.32 -5.29
CA PRO A 49 -7.73 2.61 -5.57
C PRO A 49 -7.20 3.29 -4.30
N ILE A 50 -5.96 3.77 -4.36
CA ILE A 50 -5.27 4.45 -3.25
C ILE A 50 -4.99 5.88 -3.68
N HIS A 51 -5.30 6.83 -2.79
CA HIS A 51 -4.88 8.22 -2.93
C HIS A 51 -3.82 8.50 -1.86
N PHE A 52 -2.65 8.97 -2.29
CA PHE A 52 -1.55 9.27 -1.37
C PHE A 52 -1.63 10.73 -0.94
N MET A 53 -1.43 10.96 0.36
CA MET A 53 -1.24 12.29 0.93
C MET A 53 0.13 12.31 1.58
N MET A 54 1.01 13.20 1.10
CA MET A 54 2.35 13.37 1.65
C MET A 54 2.52 14.84 2.05
N ARG A 55 3.17 15.07 3.19
CA ARG A 55 3.60 16.41 3.59
C ARG A 55 4.63 16.88 2.56
N SER A 56 4.34 18.00 1.88
CA SER A 56 5.36 18.65 1.05
C SER A 56 6.51 19.12 1.94
N SER A 57 7.70 18.56 1.74
CA SER A 57 8.94 19.04 2.36
C SER A 57 9.44 20.28 1.60
N SER A 58 8.61 21.30 1.49
CA SER A 58 9.03 22.63 1.07
C SER A 58 9.54 23.34 2.31
N GLY A 59 10.86 23.32 2.49
CA GLY A 59 11.55 24.17 3.46
C GLY A 59 11.38 25.63 3.07
N SER A 60 10.86 26.41 4.01
CA SER A 60 11.02 27.87 4.12
C SER A 60 12.47 28.24 4.42
#